data_AF-A0A8J3JRN9-F1
#
_entry.id   AF-A0A8J3JRN9-F1
#
_cell.length_a   1.000
_cell.length_b   1.000
_cell.length_c   1.000
_cell.angle_alpha   90.00
_cell.angle_beta   90.00
_cell.angle_gamma   90.00
#
_symmetry.space_group_name_H-M   'P 1'
#
loop_
_entity.id
_entity.type
_entity.pdbx_description
1 polymer ?
#
loop_
_entity_poly.entity_id
_entity_poly.type
_entity_poly.pdbx_seq_one_letter_code
_entity_poly.pdbx_strand_id
1 'polypeptide(L)'
;MIFSRRRDPSSGIRDFWAAWPGLRARAEAAFAAKEVDHDLVREVSKRVDAIHSDLEWEFSKGRTAQHAFIVSAAGDPALRAIAHRWQLAAPAPDATWEYHGARQAEPEMLDGAFEADGVRLQLAELRYGFALDEPRHEYDVVVYHPAFVSMPEQHRLRLAYLSLTWLLGEDGVEIWIGTIDATVAELDGALPGTALAEAVSALAGQFDEDSWAVLGTPETAAVPRIATVQQPLKPARRPSYDTHVGVTLPFRATGNGLPEQDSLDALRAFEDSLAPLLDGAELIAHETGENVRTLHIYGDSTRFAAKPLEKHAGSWREGRAKVRTSTDPAWERVRHLRP
;
A
#
# COMPACT_ATOMS: atom_id res chain seq x y z
N MET A 1 -4.27 -20.59 -27.56
CA MET A 1 -4.13 -19.88 -26.28
C MET A 1 -5.30 -20.29 -25.40
N ILE A 2 -5.04 -21.12 -24.40
CA ILE A 2 -6.06 -21.58 -23.44
C ILE A 2 -6.16 -20.48 -22.40
N PHE A 3 -7.28 -19.77 -22.36
CA PHE A 3 -7.60 -18.87 -21.27
C PHE A 3 -7.67 -19.71 -19.99
N SER A 4 -6.59 -19.69 -19.19
CA SER A 4 -6.64 -20.17 -17.82
C SER A 4 -7.78 -19.41 -17.14
N ARG A 5 -8.82 -20.13 -16.71
CA ARG A 5 -9.90 -19.58 -15.90
C ARG A 5 -9.22 -19.01 -14.66
N ARG A 6 -9.10 -17.68 -14.54
CA ARG A 6 -8.69 -17.02 -13.28
C ARG A 6 -9.59 -17.59 -12.19
N ARG A 7 -9.00 -18.37 -11.30
CA ARG A 7 -9.71 -18.95 -10.15
C ARG A 7 -10.12 -17.79 -9.24
N ASP A 8 -11.32 -17.87 -8.66
CA ASP A 8 -11.78 -16.91 -7.67
C ASP A 8 -10.84 -16.98 -6.45
N PRO A 9 -10.07 -15.92 -6.13
CA PRO A 9 -9.14 -15.92 -5.01
C PRO A 9 -9.80 -16.28 -3.68
N SER A 10 -11.09 -15.95 -3.52
CA SER A 10 -11.88 -16.23 -2.32
C SER A 10 -11.99 -17.73 -2.05
N SER A 11 -12.04 -18.55 -3.09
CA SER A 11 -12.05 -20.01 -2.95
C SER A 11 -10.70 -20.54 -2.48
N GLY A 12 -9.59 -20.06 -3.05
CA GLY A 12 -8.24 -20.38 -2.60
C GLY A 12 -7.99 -19.98 -1.14
N ILE A 13 -8.46 -18.80 -0.72
CA ILE A 13 -8.32 -18.33 0.66
C ILE A 13 -9.04 -19.27 1.63
N ARG A 14 -10.28 -19.67 1.33
CA ARG A 14 -11.03 -20.63 2.17
C ARG A 14 -10.33 -21.99 2.24
N ASP A 15 -9.86 -22.50 1.10
CA ASP A 15 -9.19 -23.79 1.01
C ASP A 15 -7.83 -23.79 1.75
N PHE A 16 -7.12 -22.67 1.74
CA PHE A 16 -5.90 -22.46 2.52
C PHE A 16 -6.22 -22.58 4.02
N TRP A 17 -7.15 -21.77 4.52
CA TRP A 17 -7.46 -21.72 5.95
C TRP A 17 -8.12 -23.01 6.47
N ALA A 18 -8.89 -23.72 5.64
CA ALA A 18 -9.44 -25.03 5.99
C ALA A 18 -8.33 -26.08 6.23
N ALA A 19 -7.20 -25.97 5.56
CA ALA A 19 -6.06 -26.88 5.73
C ALA A 19 -5.05 -26.41 6.79
N TRP A 20 -5.12 -25.14 7.19
CA TRP A 20 -4.16 -24.52 8.10
C TRP A 20 -3.89 -25.30 9.39
N PRO A 21 -4.88 -25.90 10.10
CA PRO A 21 -4.59 -26.65 11.32
C PRO A 21 -3.56 -27.78 11.14
N GLY A 22 -3.57 -28.46 10.00
CA GLY A 22 -2.59 -29.51 9.67
C GLY A 22 -1.23 -28.95 9.27
N LEU A 23 -1.21 -27.86 8.49
CA LEU A 23 0.02 -27.16 8.09
C LEU A 23 0.74 -26.58 9.31
N ARG A 24 -0.03 -25.96 10.22
CA ARG A 24 0.42 -25.39 11.47
C ARG A 24 1.11 -26.42 12.36
N ALA A 25 0.47 -27.57 12.60
CA ALA A 25 1.06 -28.62 13.43
C ALA A 25 2.39 -29.15 12.87
N ARG A 26 2.49 -29.26 11.54
CA ARG A 26 3.74 -29.64 10.86
C ARG A 26 4.82 -28.57 10.97
N ALA A 27 4.45 -27.29 10.81
CA ALA A 27 5.37 -26.17 10.98
C ALA A 27 5.94 -26.13 12.40
N GLU A 28 5.08 -26.26 13.41
CA GLU A 28 5.50 -26.31 14.82
C GLU A 28 6.46 -27.48 15.11
N ALA A 29 6.18 -28.67 14.56
CA ALA A 29 7.07 -29.82 14.68
C ALA A 29 8.43 -29.58 14.00
N ALA A 30 8.44 -28.98 12.80
CA ALA A 30 9.64 -28.65 12.05
C ALA A 30 10.51 -27.61 12.80
N PHE A 31 9.88 -26.57 13.36
CA PHE A 31 10.58 -25.57 14.18
C PHE A 31 11.17 -26.16 15.46
N ALA A 32 10.43 -27.04 16.15
CA ALA A 32 10.93 -27.73 17.33
C ALA A 32 12.13 -28.64 17.01
N ALA A 33 12.10 -29.32 15.86
CA ALA A 33 13.20 -30.16 15.38
C ALA A 33 14.38 -29.34 14.81
N LYS A 34 14.17 -28.06 14.49
CA LYS A 34 15.10 -27.21 13.71
C LYS A 34 15.47 -27.83 12.36
N GLU A 35 14.49 -28.46 11.72
CA GLU A 35 14.62 -29.11 10.42
C GLU A 35 13.64 -28.51 9.41
N VAL A 36 14.00 -28.52 8.13
CA VAL A 36 13.12 -28.04 7.06
C VAL A 36 12.25 -29.19 6.54
N ASP A 37 10.95 -29.09 6.76
CA ASP A 37 9.96 -29.98 6.09
C ASP A 37 9.72 -29.49 4.65
N HIS A 38 10.46 -30.04 3.70
CA HIS A 38 10.32 -29.69 2.28
C HIS A 38 8.94 -30.04 1.68
N ASP A 39 8.24 -31.05 2.22
CA ASP A 39 6.88 -31.36 1.80
C ASP A 39 5.89 -30.30 2.27
N LEU A 40 6.09 -29.75 3.47
CA LEU A 40 5.29 -28.65 3.99
C LEU A 40 5.49 -27.41 3.14
N VAL A 41 6.74 -27.05 2.83
CA VAL A 41 7.07 -25.90 1.96
C VAL A 41 6.38 -26.02 0.60
N ARG A 42 6.44 -27.20 -0.04
CA ARG A 42 5.75 -27.44 -1.32
C ARG A 42 4.23 -27.33 -1.18
N GLU A 43 3.65 -27.86 -0.11
CA GLU A 43 2.20 -27.80 0.10
C GLU A 43 1.71 -26.38 0.37
N VAL A 44 2.41 -25.61 1.22
CA VAL A 44 2.09 -24.20 1.49
C VAL A 44 2.18 -23.40 0.19
N SER A 45 3.28 -23.53 -0.57
CA SER A 45 3.46 -22.84 -1.85
C SER A 45 2.33 -23.12 -2.82
N LYS A 46 1.98 -24.41 -3.01
CA LYS A 46 0.86 -24.80 -3.87
C LYS A 46 -0.47 -24.17 -3.46
N ARG A 47 -0.70 -23.96 -2.16
CA ARG A 47 -1.94 -23.37 -1.65
C ARG A 47 -1.96 -21.85 -1.80
N VAL A 48 -0.83 -21.19 -1.59
CA VAL A 48 -0.68 -19.75 -1.87
C VAL A 48 -0.82 -19.48 -3.37
N ASP A 49 -0.17 -20.28 -4.23
CA ASP A 49 -0.31 -20.21 -5.69
C ASP A 49 -1.77 -20.40 -6.15
N ALA A 50 -2.54 -21.20 -5.41
CA ALA A 50 -3.96 -21.41 -5.71
C ALA A 50 -4.84 -20.19 -5.37
N ILE A 51 -4.36 -19.27 -4.52
CA ILE A 51 -4.95 -17.94 -4.31
C ILE A 51 -4.52 -17.02 -5.46
N HIS A 52 -3.21 -16.86 -5.66
CA HIS A 52 -2.60 -16.13 -6.76
C HIS A 52 -1.12 -16.52 -6.89
N SER A 53 -0.61 -16.71 -8.12
CA SER A 53 0.77 -17.19 -8.37
C SER A 53 1.87 -16.20 -7.98
N ASP A 54 1.52 -14.92 -7.91
CA ASP A 54 2.48 -13.85 -7.67
C ASP A 54 2.47 -13.39 -6.20
N LEU A 55 1.68 -14.04 -5.34
CA LEU A 55 1.78 -13.84 -3.90
C LEU A 55 3.00 -14.57 -3.34
N GLU A 56 3.69 -13.93 -2.43
CA GLU A 56 4.81 -14.52 -1.71
C GLU A 56 4.37 -14.94 -0.30
N TRP A 57 5.10 -15.87 0.31
CA TRP A 57 4.82 -16.27 1.68
C TRP A 57 6.10 -16.59 2.44
N GLU A 58 6.06 -16.40 3.76
CA GLU A 58 7.16 -16.73 4.65
C GLU A 58 6.68 -17.10 6.05
N PHE A 59 7.46 -17.94 6.71
CA PHE A 59 7.40 -18.10 8.16
C PHE A 59 8.39 -17.12 8.78
N SER A 60 7.95 -16.39 9.78
CA SER A 60 8.77 -15.41 10.49
C SER A 60 8.58 -15.55 12.00
N LYS A 61 9.40 -14.84 12.77
CA LYS A 61 9.22 -14.66 14.21
C LYS A 61 8.00 -13.77 14.46
N GLY A 62 7.13 -14.16 15.39
CA GLY A 62 5.99 -13.33 15.76
C GLY A 62 6.42 -12.10 16.56
N ARG A 63 5.63 -11.02 16.46
CA ARG A 63 5.79 -9.80 17.27
C ARG A 63 5.10 -9.91 18.62
N THR A 64 3.93 -10.55 18.64
CA THR A 64 3.13 -10.80 19.85
C THR A 64 2.89 -12.29 20.10
N ALA A 65 3.17 -13.13 19.10
CA ALA A 65 3.15 -14.59 19.19
C ALA A 65 4.55 -15.19 18.98
N GLN A 66 4.69 -16.51 19.13
CA GLN A 66 5.97 -17.20 18.85
C GLN A 66 6.35 -17.15 17.36
N HIS A 67 5.36 -17.31 16.49
CA HIS A 67 5.53 -17.40 15.04
C HIS A 67 4.56 -16.46 14.32
N ALA A 68 4.99 -15.97 13.16
CA ALA A 68 4.16 -15.28 12.20
C ALA A 68 4.09 -16.08 10.90
N PHE A 69 2.92 -16.11 10.28
CA PHE A 69 2.79 -16.52 8.88
C PHE A 69 2.34 -15.34 8.04
N ILE A 70 3.12 -15.04 7.01
CA ILE A 70 2.95 -13.86 6.18
C ILE A 70 2.61 -14.31 4.77
N VAL A 71 1.58 -13.70 4.18
CA VAL A 71 1.32 -13.77 2.74
C VAL A 71 1.38 -12.34 2.22
N SER A 72 2.32 -12.06 1.33
CA SER A 72 2.70 -10.71 0.90
C SER A 72 2.35 -10.49 -0.57
N ALA A 73 1.99 -9.24 -0.87
CA ALA A 73 1.82 -8.76 -2.24
C ALA A 73 3.17 -8.43 -2.93
N ALA A 74 4.28 -8.51 -2.19
CA ALA A 74 5.63 -8.18 -2.65
C ALA A 74 5.70 -6.79 -3.32
N GLY A 75 4.95 -5.82 -2.77
CA GLY A 75 4.85 -4.47 -3.31
C GLY A 75 3.89 -4.32 -4.51
N ASP A 76 3.31 -5.39 -5.07
CA ASP A 76 2.33 -5.29 -6.16
C ASP A 76 0.99 -4.72 -5.63
N PRO A 77 0.60 -3.49 -6.01
CA PRO A 77 -0.65 -2.90 -5.55
C PRO A 77 -1.88 -3.73 -5.93
N ALA A 78 -1.84 -4.45 -7.05
CA ALA A 78 -2.96 -5.27 -7.52
C ALA A 78 -3.26 -6.47 -6.61
N LEU A 79 -2.30 -6.90 -5.79
CA LEU A 79 -2.42 -8.07 -4.93
C LEU A 79 -2.68 -7.73 -3.46
N ARG A 80 -2.50 -6.47 -3.04
CA ARG A 80 -2.71 -6.03 -1.65
C ARG A 80 -4.08 -6.38 -1.10
N ALA A 81 -5.13 -6.14 -1.88
CA ALA A 81 -6.49 -6.45 -1.44
C ALA A 81 -6.69 -7.96 -1.26
N ILE A 82 -6.02 -8.79 -2.06
CA ILE A 82 -6.07 -10.25 -1.94
C ILE A 82 -5.30 -10.71 -0.68
N ALA A 83 -4.08 -10.22 -0.47
CA ALA A 83 -3.27 -10.54 0.71
C ALA A 83 -3.94 -10.11 2.02
N HIS A 84 -4.52 -8.90 2.03
CA HIS A 84 -5.28 -8.40 3.18
C HIS A 84 -6.56 -9.21 3.44
N ARG A 85 -7.30 -9.62 2.39
CA ARG A 85 -8.47 -10.49 2.55
C ARG A 85 -8.08 -11.89 3.05
N TRP A 86 -6.93 -12.40 2.63
CA TRP A 86 -6.37 -13.62 3.18
C TRP A 86 -6.13 -13.48 4.69
N GLN A 87 -5.53 -12.36 5.14
CA GLN A 87 -5.30 -12.08 6.56
C GLN A 87 -6.61 -11.93 7.33
N LEU A 88 -7.60 -11.21 6.81
CA LEU A 88 -8.92 -11.03 7.46
C LEU A 88 -9.70 -12.35 7.61
N ALA A 89 -9.40 -13.35 6.78
CA ALA A 89 -10.00 -14.69 6.86
C ALA A 89 -9.26 -15.63 7.82
N ALA A 90 -8.13 -15.19 8.39
CA ALA A 90 -7.35 -15.97 9.34
C ALA A 90 -8.14 -16.29 10.62
N PRO A 91 -7.84 -17.41 11.30
CA PRO A 91 -8.31 -17.59 12.66
C PRO A 91 -7.76 -16.49 13.57
N ALA A 92 -8.42 -16.27 14.71
CA ALA A 92 -7.92 -15.34 15.71
C ALA A 92 -6.47 -15.71 16.11
N PRO A 93 -5.56 -14.72 16.23
CA PRO A 93 -4.21 -14.98 16.68
C PRO A 93 -4.21 -15.54 18.11
N ASP A 94 -3.20 -16.32 18.42
CA ASP A 94 -2.98 -16.90 19.74
C ASP A 94 -1.51 -16.74 20.17
N ALA A 95 -1.16 -17.27 21.35
CA ALA A 95 0.20 -17.14 21.88
C ALA A 95 1.28 -17.79 20.98
N THR A 96 0.89 -18.67 20.06
CA THR A 96 1.81 -19.38 19.16
C THR A 96 1.85 -18.75 17.78
N TRP A 97 0.71 -18.33 17.21
CA TRP A 97 0.66 -17.78 15.85
C TRP A 97 -0.08 -16.45 15.72
N GLU A 98 0.49 -15.59 14.88
CA GLU A 98 -0.13 -14.41 14.29
C GLU A 98 0.00 -14.42 12.75
N TYR A 99 -0.79 -13.60 12.06
CA TYR A 99 -0.93 -13.62 10.60
C TYR A 99 -0.92 -12.22 10.00
N HIS A 100 -0.18 -12.03 8.91
CA HIS A 100 -0.01 -10.72 8.28
C HIS A 100 -0.16 -10.78 6.75
N GLY A 101 -0.86 -9.81 6.17
CA GLY A 101 -1.04 -9.65 4.72
C GLY A 101 0.07 -8.83 4.04
N ALA A 102 1.12 -8.49 4.79
CA ALA A 102 2.27 -7.71 4.33
C ALA A 102 3.48 -8.05 5.21
N ARG A 103 4.69 -7.94 4.65
CA ARG A 103 5.91 -8.20 5.42
C ARG A 103 6.06 -7.24 6.58
N GLN A 104 6.41 -7.80 7.73
CA GLN A 104 6.67 -7.03 8.94
C GLN A 104 8.13 -6.57 8.94
N ALA A 105 8.41 -5.41 9.53
CA ALA A 105 9.78 -5.02 9.82
C ALA A 105 10.43 -6.03 10.78
N GLU A 106 11.64 -6.46 10.43
CA GLU A 106 12.54 -7.34 11.18
C GLU A 106 13.97 -6.75 11.15
N PRO A 107 14.22 -5.62 11.85
CA PRO A 107 15.51 -4.92 11.77
C PRO A 107 16.70 -5.78 12.20
N GLU A 108 16.49 -6.79 13.05
CA GLU A 108 17.53 -7.76 13.45
C GLU A 108 18.15 -8.52 12.27
N MET A 109 17.48 -8.60 11.13
CA MET A 109 18.04 -9.18 9.91
C MET A 109 19.29 -8.44 9.44
N LEU A 110 19.43 -7.15 9.79
CA LEU A 110 20.60 -6.34 9.47
C LEU A 110 21.84 -6.70 10.32
N ASP A 111 21.70 -7.48 11.39
CA ASP A 111 22.86 -8.00 12.14
C ASP A 111 23.53 -9.18 11.43
N GLY A 112 22.89 -9.71 10.38
CA GLY A 112 23.35 -10.84 9.60
C GLY A 112 24.35 -10.49 8.50
N ALA A 113 24.68 -11.52 7.72
CA ALA A 113 25.43 -11.37 6.48
C ALA A 113 24.54 -11.70 5.28
N PHE A 114 24.70 -10.95 4.21
CA PHE A 114 24.09 -11.26 2.93
C PHE A 114 25.12 -11.94 2.02
N GLU A 115 24.71 -13.02 1.35
CA GLU A 115 25.54 -13.75 0.42
C GLU A 115 24.81 -13.89 -0.92
N ALA A 116 25.41 -13.34 -1.99
CA ALA A 116 24.94 -13.51 -3.35
C ALA A 116 26.14 -13.52 -4.31
N ASP A 117 26.12 -14.44 -5.28
CA ASP A 117 27.15 -14.56 -6.33
C ASP A 117 28.60 -14.59 -5.83
N GLY A 118 28.82 -15.25 -4.69
CA GLY A 118 30.14 -15.38 -4.07
C GLY A 118 30.63 -14.11 -3.36
N VAL A 119 29.81 -13.06 -3.29
CA VAL A 119 30.05 -11.88 -2.45
C VAL A 119 29.30 -12.07 -1.14
N ARG A 120 30.04 -12.07 -0.03
CA ARG A 120 29.48 -12.01 1.32
C ARG A 120 29.76 -10.64 1.93
N LEU A 121 28.73 -9.97 2.42
CA LEU A 121 28.84 -8.69 3.11
C LEU A 121 28.11 -8.70 4.44
N GLN A 122 28.54 -7.82 5.36
CA GLN A 122 27.89 -7.65 6.65
C GLN A 122 26.82 -6.58 6.51
N LEU A 123 25.57 -6.93 6.82
CA LEU A 123 24.45 -6.01 6.63
C LEU A 123 24.53 -4.79 7.56
N ALA A 124 25.16 -4.94 8.74
CA ALA A 124 25.38 -3.86 9.70
C ALA A 124 26.30 -2.72 9.18
N GLU A 125 27.07 -2.99 8.11
CA GLU A 125 27.92 -2.00 7.45
C GLU A 125 27.15 -1.17 6.41
N LEU A 126 25.88 -1.48 6.15
CA LEU A 126 25.02 -0.64 5.31
C LEU A 126 24.92 0.77 5.89
N ARG A 127 24.95 1.75 5.00
CA ARG A 127 24.78 3.16 5.30
C ARG A 127 23.73 3.76 4.37
N TYR A 128 22.99 4.70 4.92
CA TYR A 128 21.83 5.30 4.27
C TYR A 128 22.01 6.81 4.24
N GLY A 129 21.96 7.39 3.04
CA GLY A 129 21.66 8.79 2.85
C GLY A 129 20.18 8.91 2.54
N PHE A 130 19.49 9.86 3.18
CA PHE A 130 18.07 10.07 2.92
C PHE A 130 17.69 11.54 3.06
N ALA A 131 16.75 11.99 2.24
CA ALA A 131 16.21 13.34 2.26
C ALA A 131 14.69 13.30 2.19
N LEU A 132 14.03 14.12 3.00
CA LEU A 132 12.58 14.26 2.96
C LEU A 132 12.18 15.08 1.74
N ASP A 133 11.37 14.51 0.86
CA ASP A 133 10.56 15.23 -0.08
C ASP A 133 9.32 15.74 0.66
N GLU A 134 9.36 16.99 1.12
CA GLU A 134 8.26 17.59 1.91
C GLU A 134 6.91 17.57 1.16
N PRO A 135 6.81 17.91 -0.13
CA PRO A 135 5.56 17.75 -0.88
C PRO A 135 5.00 16.33 -0.83
N ARG A 136 5.82 15.32 -1.17
CA ARG A 136 5.36 13.91 -1.22
C ARG A 136 5.18 13.27 0.16
N HIS A 137 5.80 13.84 1.19
CA HIS A 137 5.96 13.25 2.52
C HIS A 137 6.60 11.85 2.43
N GLU A 138 7.68 11.77 1.68
CA GLU A 138 8.44 10.55 1.43
C GLU A 138 9.93 10.81 1.63
N TYR A 139 10.68 9.81 2.09
CA TYR A 139 12.13 9.85 2.05
C TYR A 139 12.63 9.24 0.74
N ASP A 140 13.42 10.00 0.00
CA ASP A 140 14.25 9.46 -1.07
C ASP A 140 15.53 8.92 -0.44
N VAL A 141 15.85 7.65 -0.71
CA VAL A 141 16.91 6.90 -0.02
C VAL A 141 17.98 6.41 -0.99
N VAL A 142 19.24 6.65 -0.62
CA VAL A 142 20.42 6.11 -1.28
C VAL A 142 21.15 5.19 -0.31
N VAL A 143 21.37 3.95 -0.70
CA VAL A 143 22.05 2.94 0.10
C VAL A 143 23.49 2.77 -0.36
N TYR A 144 24.42 2.73 0.58
CA TYR A 144 25.84 2.50 0.36
C TYR A 144 26.32 1.31 1.20
N HIS A 145 27.26 0.56 0.63
CA HIS A 145 28.09 -0.41 1.33
C HIS A 145 29.46 -0.50 0.63
N PRO A 146 30.59 -0.63 1.33
CA PRO A 146 31.92 -0.70 0.70
C PRO A 146 32.05 -1.79 -0.37
N ALA A 147 31.45 -2.97 -0.13
CA ALA A 147 31.44 -4.09 -1.09
C ALA A 147 30.65 -3.82 -2.39
N PHE A 148 29.84 -2.76 -2.49
CA PHE A 148 29.06 -2.44 -3.69
C PHE A 148 29.93 -2.23 -4.92
N VAL A 149 31.18 -1.79 -4.76
CA VAL A 149 32.14 -1.65 -5.88
C VAL A 149 32.37 -2.97 -6.65
N SER A 150 32.22 -4.10 -5.97
CA SER A 150 32.43 -5.43 -6.52
C SER A 150 31.12 -6.12 -6.93
N MET A 151 29.98 -5.42 -6.87
CA MET A 151 28.65 -6.00 -7.11
C MET A 151 27.99 -5.43 -8.37
N PRO A 152 27.33 -6.26 -9.18
CA PRO A 152 26.43 -5.80 -10.24
C PRO A 152 25.35 -4.86 -9.68
N GLU A 153 24.98 -3.84 -10.46
CA GLU A 153 23.98 -2.83 -10.07
C GLU A 153 22.65 -3.45 -9.62
N GLN A 154 22.18 -4.47 -10.34
CA GLN A 154 20.96 -5.18 -10.01
C GLN A 154 21.00 -5.79 -8.59
N HIS A 155 22.14 -6.30 -8.14
CA HIS A 155 22.27 -6.88 -6.79
C HIS A 155 22.37 -5.81 -5.73
N ARG A 156 22.98 -4.67 -6.04
CA ARG A 156 23.02 -3.51 -5.16
C ARG A 156 21.63 -2.97 -4.91
N LEU A 157 20.85 -2.75 -5.98
CA LEU A 157 19.47 -2.32 -5.88
C LEU A 157 18.61 -3.34 -5.15
N ARG A 158 18.71 -4.64 -5.49
CA ARG A 158 17.97 -5.70 -4.79
C ARG A 158 18.26 -5.69 -3.28
N LEU A 159 19.52 -5.55 -2.90
CA LEU A 159 19.91 -5.49 -1.49
C LEU A 159 19.39 -4.21 -0.82
N ALA A 160 19.44 -3.06 -1.49
CA ALA A 160 18.87 -1.81 -0.99
C ALA A 160 17.36 -1.95 -0.72
N TYR A 161 16.59 -2.55 -1.64
CA TYR A 161 15.17 -2.83 -1.43
C TYR A 161 14.96 -3.78 -0.24
N LEU A 162 15.67 -4.92 -0.20
CA LEU A 162 15.54 -5.90 0.89
C LEU A 162 15.88 -5.29 2.26
N SER A 163 16.94 -4.49 2.33
CA SER A 163 17.35 -3.88 3.59
C SER A 163 16.31 -2.88 4.10
N LEU A 164 15.65 -2.15 3.20
CA LEU A 164 14.54 -1.26 3.56
C LEU A 164 13.29 -2.04 3.98
N THR A 165 12.96 -3.15 3.32
CA THR A 165 11.85 -4.01 3.73
C THR A 165 12.10 -4.64 5.11
N TRP A 166 13.31 -5.10 5.41
CA TRP A 166 13.65 -5.56 6.77
C TRP A 166 13.56 -4.44 7.79
N LEU A 167 14.02 -3.24 7.44
CA LEU A 167 14.04 -2.11 8.36
C LEU A 167 12.65 -1.55 8.67
N LEU A 168 11.77 -1.44 7.65
CA LEU A 168 10.53 -0.68 7.71
C LEU A 168 9.27 -1.54 7.52
N GLY A 169 9.42 -2.79 7.08
CA GLY A 169 8.30 -3.60 6.59
C GLY A 169 7.85 -3.18 5.19
N GLU A 170 6.96 -3.97 4.60
CA GLU A 170 6.45 -3.70 3.25
C GLU A 170 5.62 -2.41 3.19
N ASP A 171 4.68 -2.23 4.11
CA ASP A 171 3.84 -1.02 4.15
C ASP A 171 4.65 0.24 4.46
N GLY A 172 5.67 0.12 5.33
CA GLY A 172 6.55 1.24 5.67
C GLY A 172 7.32 1.75 4.45
N VAL A 173 7.85 0.83 3.63
CA VAL A 173 8.50 1.20 2.36
C VAL A 173 7.51 1.85 1.41
N GLU A 174 6.33 1.26 1.23
CA GLU A 174 5.38 1.67 0.21
C GLU A 174 4.70 3.01 0.50
N ILE A 175 4.54 3.34 1.78
CA ILE A 175 3.94 4.61 2.21
C ILE A 175 4.99 5.72 2.27
N TRP A 176 6.16 5.45 2.86
CA TRP A 176 7.08 6.51 3.30
C TRP A 176 8.37 6.62 2.49
N ILE A 177 8.65 5.68 1.58
CA ILE A 177 9.85 5.72 0.75
C ILE A 177 9.47 6.08 -0.68
N GLY A 178 10.21 7.05 -1.23
CA GLY A 178 10.08 7.53 -2.59
C GLY A 178 11.03 6.76 -3.51
N THR A 179 12.12 7.41 -3.92
CA THR A 179 13.15 6.76 -4.74
C THR A 179 14.08 5.91 -3.87
N ILE A 180 14.52 4.78 -4.42
CA ILE A 180 15.50 3.89 -3.81
C ILE A 180 16.65 3.71 -4.79
N ASP A 181 17.83 4.16 -4.40
CA ASP A 181 19.05 4.05 -5.18
C ASP A 181 20.16 3.32 -4.39
N ALA A 182 21.16 2.81 -5.12
CA ALA A 182 22.34 2.20 -4.53
C ALA A 182 23.62 2.76 -5.16
N THR A 183 24.56 3.20 -4.33
CA THR A 183 25.78 3.89 -4.77
C THR A 183 27.05 3.13 -4.39
N VAL A 184 28.09 3.23 -5.23
CA VAL A 184 29.45 2.74 -4.91
C VAL A 184 30.32 3.84 -4.30
N ALA A 185 29.90 5.10 -4.39
CA ALA A 185 30.60 6.22 -3.77
C ALA A 185 30.14 6.35 -2.31
N GLU A 186 31.09 6.56 -1.41
CA GLU A 186 30.78 6.83 -0.01
C GLU A 186 29.91 8.09 0.10
N LEU A 187 28.93 8.05 1.00
CA LEU A 187 27.97 9.13 1.20
C LEU A 187 28.46 10.03 2.33
N ASP A 188 28.58 11.33 2.06
CA ASP A 188 28.86 12.31 3.11
C ASP A 188 27.69 12.33 4.10
N GLY A 189 27.99 12.14 5.39
CA GLY A 189 26.97 12.12 6.45
C GLY A 189 26.07 10.88 6.45
N ALA A 190 26.49 9.77 5.83
CA ALA A 190 25.72 8.53 5.82
C ALA A 190 25.40 8.02 7.23
N LEU A 191 24.16 7.60 7.45
CA LEU A 191 23.66 7.17 8.74
C LEU A 191 23.40 5.66 8.79
N PRO A 192 23.38 5.03 9.99
CA PRO A 192 22.90 3.67 10.13
C PRO A 192 21.40 3.57 9.83
N GLY A 193 20.93 2.36 9.50
CA GLY A 193 19.50 2.13 9.20
C GLY A 193 18.56 2.52 10.32
N THR A 194 18.98 2.43 11.59
CA THR A 194 18.17 2.86 12.74
C THR A 194 17.76 4.33 12.67
N ALA A 195 18.63 5.22 12.17
CA ALA A 195 18.30 6.63 12.02
C ALA A 195 17.23 6.86 10.94
N LEU A 196 17.25 6.09 9.85
CA LEU A 196 16.20 6.12 8.84
C LEU A 196 14.87 5.60 9.41
N ALA A 197 14.89 4.49 10.17
CA ALA A 197 13.68 3.96 10.80
C ALA A 197 13.06 4.96 11.80
N GLU A 198 13.88 5.64 12.60
CA GLU A 198 13.43 6.71 13.49
C GLU A 198 12.83 7.89 12.72
N ALA A 199 13.45 8.31 11.63
CA ALA A 199 12.97 9.40 10.78
C ALA A 199 11.63 9.06 10.10
N VAL A 200 11.48 7.83 9.60
CA VAL A 200 10.23 7.33 9.01
C VAL A 200 9.14 7.21 10.08
N SER A 201 9.46 6.71 11.27
CA SER A 201 8.51 6.63 12.39
C SER A 201 8.03 8.01 12.83
N ALA A 202 8.94 8.98 12.92
CA ALA A 202 8.60 10.37 13.26
C ALA A 202 7.75 11.05 12.18
N LEU A 203 7.95 10.72 10.91
CA LEU A 203 7.08 11.18 9.82
C LEU A 203 5.71 10.51 9.90
N ALA A 204 5.67 9.19 10.08
CA ALA A 204 4.43 8.42 10.16
C ALA A 204 3.50 8.92 11.28
N GLY A 205 4.06 9.24 12.45
CA GLY A 205 3.30 9.77 13.58
C GLY A 205 2.65 11.14 13.33
N GLN A 206 3.01 11.85 12.25
CA GLN A 206 2.32 13.09 11.85
C GLN A 206 0.99 12.80 11.12
N PHE A 207 0.77 11.55 10.71
CA PHE A 207 -0.36 11.09 9.88
C PHE A 207 -1.16 9.95 10.53
N ASP A 208 -1.08 9.83 11.86
CA ASP A 208 -1.87 8.85 12.64
C ASP A 208 -3.38 9.11 12.49
N GLU A 209 -3.77 10.36 12.27
CA GLU A 209 -5.12 10.77 11.87
C GLU A 209 -5.17 11.13 10.38
N ASP A 210 -6.33 10.96 9.74
CA ASP A 210 -6.51 11.35 8.35
C ASP A 210 -6.40 12.87 8.20
N SER A 211 -5.28 13.30 7.62
CA SER A 211 -5.02 14.70 7.29
C SER A 211 -5.44 15.00 5.85
N TRP A 212 -5.88 16.23 5.60
CA TRP A 212 -6.28 16.70 4.28
C TRP A 212 -5.40 17.86 3.84
N ALA A 213 -4.91 17.80 2.61
CA ALA A 213 -4.17 18.89 1.98
C ALA A 213 -4.97 19.48 0.82
N VAL A 214 -4.86 20.80 0.65
CA VAL A 214 -5.40 21.52 -0.50
C VAL A 214 -4.28 21.74 -1.51
N LEU A 215 -4.46 21.18 -2.70
CA LEU A 215 -3.62 21.39 -3.87
C LEU A 215 -4.32 22.38 -4.79
N GLY A 216 -3.55 23.25 -5.44
CA GLY A 216 -4.10 24.24 -6.35
C GLY A 216 -3.15 24.52 -7.50
N THR A 217 -3.70 24.86 -8.66
CA THR A 217 -2.93 25.54 -9.68
C THR A 217 -2.47 26.91 -9.17
N PRO A 218 -1.32 27.43 -9.62
CA PRO A 218 -0.92 28.81 -9.32
C PRO A 218 -2.04 29.79 -9.69
N GLU A 219 -2.13 30.92 -8.99
CA GLU A 219 -3.10 31.98 -9.27
C GLU A 219 -3.03 32.50 -10.72
N THR A 220 -1.88 32.33 -11.38
CA THR A 220 -1.63 32.75 -12.76
C THR A 220 -2.12 31.74 -13.82
N ALA A 221 -2.65 30.59 -13.41
CA ALA A 221 -3.11 29.58 -14.36
C ALA A 221 -4.35 30.06 -15.14
N ALA A 222 -4.37 29.79 -16.45
CA ALA A 222 -5.49 30.16 -17.32
C ALA A 222 -6.82 29.49 -16.91
N VAL A 223 -6.73 28.32 -16.26
CA VAL A 223 -7.88 27.59 -15.71
C VAL A 223 -7.53 27.18 -14.28
N PRO A 224 -8.10 27.83 -13.25
CA PRO A 224 -7.88 27.45 -11.86
C PRO A 224 -8.45 26.05 -11.59
N ARG A 225 -7.67 25.23 -10.89
CA ARG A 225 -8.10 23.94 -10.33
C ARG A 225 -7.69 23.86 -8.88
N ILE A 226 -8.58 23.33 -8.06
CA ILE A 226 -8.36 23.08 -6.63
C ILE A 226 -8.70 21.63 -6.36
N ALA A 227 -7.81 20.90 -5.70
CA ALA A 227 -8.08 19.57 -5.19
C ALA A 227 -7.87 19.54 -3.67
N THR A 228 -8.68 18.76 -2.98
CA THR A 228 -8.45 18.42 -1.57
C THR A 228 -8.25 16.92 -1.51
N VAL A 229 -7.15 16.47 -0.92
CA VAL A 229 -6.77 15.05 -0.88
C VAL A 229 -6.39 14.62 0.53
N GLN A 230 -6.70 13.38 0.88
CA GLN A 230 -6.15 12.76 2.07
C GLN A 230 -4.65 12.53 1.91
N GLN A 231 -3.88 12.72 3.00
CA GLN A 231 -2.45 12.49 3.03
C GLN A 231 -2.03 11.46 4.09
N PRO A 232 -1.02 10.62 3.79
CA PRO A 232 -0.43 10.45 2.45
C PRO A 232 -1.37 9.66 1.52
N LEU A 233 -1.37 10.02 0.23
CA LEU A 233 -2.27 9.46 -0.78
C LEU A 233 -1.76 8.11 -1.33
N LYS A 234 -1.76 7.10 -0.45
CA LYS A 234 -1.12 5.79 -0.65
C LYS A 234 -2.08 4.62 -0.48
N PRO A 235 -2.24 3.72 -1.49
CA PRO A 235 -3.12 2.56 -1.39
C PRO A 235 -2.81 1.64 -0.21
N ALA A 236 -1.52 1.55 0.20
CA ALA A 236 -1.09 0.74 1.32
C ALA A 236 -1.76 1.14 2.67
N ARG A 237 -2.25 2.39 2.82
CA ARG A 237 -3.03 2.79 4.01
C ARG A 237 -4.43 2.20 4.07
N ARG A 238 -4.94 1.68 2.95
CA ARG A 238 -6.27 1.08 2.80
C ARG A 238 -6.17 -0.13 1.86
N PRO A 239 -5.51 -1.23 2.28
CA PRO A 239 -5.12 -2.31 1.37
C PRO A 239 -6.30 -3.03 0.70
N SER A 240 -7.50 -2.99 1.28
CA SER A 240 -8.71 -3.56 0.66
C SER A 240 -9.39 -2.65 -0.36
N TYR A 241 -9.02 -1.36 -0.45
CA TYR A 241 -9.69 -0.38 -1.30
C TYR A 241 -9.22 -0.49 -2.75
N ASP A 242 -9.81 -1.45 -3.47
CA ASP A 242 -9.46 -1.83 -4.83
C ASP A 242 -10.43 -1.32 -5.91
N THR A 243 -11.47 -0.59 -5.51
CA THR A 243 -12.50 -0.06 -6.42
C THR A 243 -12.60 1.46 -6.31
N HIS A 244 -12.38 2.15 -7.42
CA HIS A 244 -12.62 3.58 -7.56
C HIS A 244 -14.06 3.84 -8.03
N VAL A 245 -14.71 4.83 -7.41
CA VAL A 245 -15.95 5.46 -7.87
C VAL A 245 -15.71 6.95 -8.02
N GLY A 246 -15.72 7.42 -9.27
CA GLY A 246 -15.69 8.83 -9.61
C GLY A 246 -17.10 9.39 -9.74
N VAL A 247 -17.47 10.37 -8.92
CA VAL A 247 -18.73 11.12 -9.02
C VAL A 247 -18.45 12.52 -9.52
N THR A 248 -18.84 12.82 -10.76
CA THR A 248 -18.68 14.15 -11.37
C THR A 248 -19.98 14.94 -11.31
N LEU A 249 -19.93 16.11 -10.68
CA LEU A 249 -21.03 17.04 -10.46
C LEU A 249 -20.77 18.33 -11.24
N PRO A 250 -21.53 18.63 -12.31
CA PRO A 250 -21.45 19.94 -12.96
C PRO A 250 -22.03 21.02 -12.03
N PHE A 251 -21.52 22.23 -12.11
CA PHE A 251 -22.00 23.35 -11.29
C PHE A 251 -22.03 24.66 -12.09
N ARG A 252 -22.74 25.67 -11.56
CA ARG A 252 -22.67 27.04 -12.08
C ARG A 252 -21.38 27.70 -11.62
N ALA A 253 -20.58 28.15 -12.58
CA ALA A 253 -19.27 28.70 -12.33
C ALA A 253 -19.22 30.19 -12.63
N THR A 254 -18.35 30.90 -11.92
CA THR A 254 -17.96 32.26 -12.29
C THR A 254 -17.08 32.23 -13.56
N GLY A 255 -16.71 33.42 -14.08
CA GLY A 255 -15.91 33.53 -15.30
C GLY A 255 -14.53 32.83 -15.28
N ASN A 256 -14.07 32.39 -14.10
CA ASN A 256 -12.82 31.65 -13.95
C ASN A 256 -13.01 30.12 -13.87
N GLY A 257 -14.23 29.58 -13.97
CA GLY A 257 -14.48 28.13 -13.91
C GLY A 257 -14.58 27.52 -12.51
N LEU A 258 -14.48 28.33 -11.45
CA LEU A 258 -14.76 27.95 -10.06
C LEU A 258 -16.23 28.22 -9.68
N PRO A 259 -16.81 27.48 -8.72
CA PRO A 259 -18.23 27.57 -8.39
C PRO A 259 -18.63 28.96 -7.87
N GLU A 260 -19.84 29.38 -8.21
CA GLU A 260 -20.53 30.46 -7.51
C GLU A 260 -20.83 30.03 -6.05
N GLN A 261 -21.15 30.98 -5.17
CA GLN A 261 -21.37 30.69 -3.74
C GLN A 261 -22.48 29.65 -3.51
N ASP A 262 -23.66 29.84 -4.13
CA ASP A 262 -24.78 28.90 -4.03
C ASP A 262 -24.41 27.49 -4.53
N SER A 263 -23.60 27.42 -5.60
CA SER A 263 -23.10 26.17 -6.15
C SER A 263 -22.10 25.49 -5.22
N LEU A 264 -21.21 26.26 -4.58
CA LEU A 264 -20.26 25.74 -3.60
C LEU A 264 -21.00 25.16 -2.38
N ASP A 265 -22.03 25.84 -1.90
CA ASP A 265 -22.85 25.37 -0.78
C ASP A 265 -23.62 24.09 -1.15
N ALA A 266 -24.16 24.02 -2.37
CA ALA A 266 -24.79 22.79 -2.88
C ALA A 266 -23.80 21.62 -3.01
N LEU A 267 -22.58 21.86 -3.48
CA LEU A 267 -21.53 20.84 -3.60
C LEU A 267 -21.12 20.29 -2.23
N ARG A 268 -20.94 21.17 -1.23
CA ARG A 268 -20.62 20.77 0.15
C ARG A 268 -21.75 19.96 0.77
N ALA A 269 -23.00 20.41 0.63
CA ALA A 269 -24.15 19.67 1.12
C ALA A 269 -24.29 18.28 0.48
N PHE A 270 -23.97 18.15 -0.81
CA PHE A 270 -23.92 16.85 -1.48
C PHE A 270 -22.83 15.96 -0.87
N GLU A 271 -21.61 16.49 -0.70
CA GLU A 271 -20.47 15.78 -0.11
C GLU A 271 -20.77 15.29 1.32
N ASP A 272 -21.31 16.15 2.18
CA ASP A 272 -21.70 15.82 3.56
C ASP A 272 -22.75 14.69 3.61
N SER A 273 -23.64 14.65 2.61
CA SER A 273 -24.69 13.64 2.53
C SER A 273 -24.21 12.26 2.05
N LEU A 274 -22.94 12.14 1.64
CA LEU A 274 -22.35 10.87 1.20
C LEU A 274 -21.99 9.94 2.36
N ALA A 275 -21.63 10.47 3.53
CA ALA A 275 -21.17 9.67 4.67
C ALA A 275 -22.00 8.38 4.95
N PRO A 276 -23.35 8.41 5.01
CA PRO A 276 -24.15 7.20 5.26
C PRO A 276 -24.16 6.19 4.10
N LEU A 277 -23.63 6.54 2.92
CA LEU A 277 -23.59 5.70 1.72
C LEU A 277 -22.23 4.98 1.54
N LEU A 278 -21.24 5.31 2.37
CA LEU A 278 -19.85 4.86 2.23
C LEU A 278 -19.51 3.69 3.17
N ASP A 279 -20.43 2.76 3.41
CA ASP A 279 -20.09 1.54 4.15
C ASP A 279 -19.06 0.70 3.37
N GLY A 280 -17.88 0.48 3.96
CA GLY A 280 -16.74 -0.17 3.30
C GLY A 280 -16.03 0.69 2.24
N ALA A 281 -16.24 2.01 2.24
CA ALA A 281 -15.60 2.96 1.33
C ALA A 281 -15.27 4.29 2.02
N GLU A 282 -14.52 5.14 1.33
CA GLU A 282 -14.09 6.44 1.85
C GLU A 282 -13.94 7.45 0.70
N LEU A 283 -14.23 8.72 0.97
CA LEU A 283 -13.85 9.81 0.08
C LEU A 283 -12.36 10.10 0.27
N ILE A 284 -11.56 9.85 -0.76
CA ILE A 284 -10.10 10.00 -0.72
C ILE A 284 -9.65 11.36 -1.24
N ALA A 285 -10.38 11.92 -2.20
CA ALA A 285 -10.08 13.20 -2.81
C ALA A 285 -11.32 13.84 -3.43
N HIS A 286 -11.30 15.16 -3.57
CA HIS A 286 -12.16 15.86 -4.51
C HIS A 286 -11.37 16.91 -5.31
N GLU A 287 -11.69 17.09 -6.58
CA GLU A 287 -11.12 18.13 -7.44
C GLU A 287 -12.22 19.01 -8.03
N THR A 288 -11.97 20.31 -8.11
CA THR A 288 -12.92 21.35 -8.56
C THR A 288 -12.23 22.24 -9.59
N GLY A 289 -12.85 22.36 -10.76
CA GLY A 289 -12.38 23.22 -11.85
C GLY A 289 -13.18 22.94 -13.11
N GLU A 290 -13.09 23.82 -14.11
CA GLU A 290 -13.77 23.63 -15.41
C GLU A 290 -15.28 23.34 -15.27
N ASN A 291 -15.94 24.03 -14.33
CA ASN A 291 -17.39 23.91 -14.08
C ASN A 291 -17.82 22.52 -13.57
N VAL A 292 -16.89 21.70 -13.08
CA VAL A 292 -17.17 20.37 -12.51
C VAL A 292 -16.42 20.13 -11.20
N ARG A 293 -17.08 19.43 -10.27
CA ARG A 293 -16.42 18.81 -9.12
C ARG A 293 -16.39 17.30 -9.33
N THR A 294 -15.24 16.67 -9.19
CA THR A 294 -15.11 15.21 -9.17
C THR A 294 -14.77 14.76 -7.77
N LEU A 295 -15.58 13.86 -7.21
CA LEU A 295 -15.33 13.18 -5.96
C LEU A 295 -14.71 11.81 -6.27
N HIS A 296 -13.62 11.47 -5.60
CA HIS A 296 -12.90 10.21 -5.75
C HIS A 296 -13.11 9.36 -4.49
N ILE A 297 -14.01 8.39 -4.62
CA ILE A 297 -14.32 7.45 -3.55
C ILE A 297 -13.61 6.14 -3.84
N TYR A 298 -12.99 5.56 -2.83
CA TYR A 298 -12.45 4.20 -2.93
C TYR A 298 -13.09 3.29 -1.92
N GLY A 299 -13.32 2.04 -2.29
CA GLY A 299 -13.92 1.06 -1.40
C GLY A 299 -13.48 -0.37 -1.68
N ASP A 300 -13.77 -1.22 -0.71
CA ASP A 300 -13.54 -2.67 -0.80
C ASP A 300 -14.61 -3.30 -1.70
N SER A 301 -14.23 -3.82 -2.87
CA SER A 301 -15.14 -4.47 -3.81
C SER A 301 -16.00 -5.60 -3.21
N THR A 302 -15.62 -6.16 -2.07
CA THR A 302 -16.37 -7.23 -1.39
C THR A 302 -17.42 -6.72 -0.40
N ARG A 303 -17.36 -5.44 -0.01
CA ARG A 303 -18.26 -4.84 0.99
C ARG A 303 -19.05 -3.65 0.43
N PHE A 304 -18.42 -2.88 -0.44
CA PHE A 304 -18.97 -1.64 -0.97
C PHE A 304 -19.68 -1.86 -2.31
N ALA A 305 -20.82 -1.19 -2.48
CA ALA A 305 -21.56 -1.15 -3.73
C ALA A 305 -21.79 0.30 -4.18
N ALA A 306 -21.51 0.60 -5.45
CA ALA A 306 -21.65 1.96 -5.99
C ALA A 306 -23.12 2.40 -6.24
N LYS A 307 -24.07 1.45 -6.28
CA LYS A 307 -25.47 1.71 -6.65
C LYS A 307 -26.19 2.77 -5.78
N PRO A 308 -26.01 2.81 -4.44
CA PRO A 308 -26.56 3.89 -3.62
C PRO A 308 -26.02 5.27 -4.00
N LEU A 309 -24.73 5.37 -4.35
CA LEU A 309 -24.13 6.62 -4.85
C LEU A 309 -24.70 7.02 -6.20
N GLU A 310 -24.88 6.08 -7.14
CA GLU A 310 -25.50 6.35 -8.44
C GLU A 310 -26.92 6.92 -8.28
N LYS A 311 -27.71 6.32 -7.38
CA LYS A 311 -29.05 6.80 -7.06
C LYS A 311 -29.00 8.20 -6.44
N HIS A 312 -28.08 8.42 -5.50
CA HIS A 312 -27.93 9.70 -4.82
C HIS A 312 -27.44 10.82 -5.76
N ALA A 313 -26.51 10.52 -6.67
CA ALA A 313 -26.05 11.44 -7.71
C ALA A 313 -27.19 11.92 -8.62
N GLY A 314 -28.23 11.11 -8.81
CA GLY A 314 -29.46 11.52 -9.52
C GLY A 314 -30.26 12.64 -8.83
N SER A 315 -29.97 12.96 -7.56
CA SER A 315 -30.60 14.08 -6.84
C SER A 315 -29.95 15.44 -7.15
N TRP A 316 -28.78 15.44 -7.78
CA TRP A 316 -28.05 16.66 -8.15
C TRP A 316 -28.87 17.55 -9.09
N ARG A 317 -28.87 18.87 -8.82
CA ARG A 317 -29.78 19.83 -9.48
C ARG A 317 -29.10 20.74 -10.50
N GLU A 318 -27.78 20.90 -10.46
CA GLU A 318 -27.04 21.82 -11.34
C GLU A 318 -26.53 21.15 -12.62
N GLY A 319 -27.30 20.19 -13.14
CA GLY A 319 -26.98 19.46 -14.36
C GLY A 319 -26.93 17.95 -14.15
N ARG A 320 -26.43 17.24 -15.15
CA ARG A 320 -26.39 15.77 -15.13
C ARG A 320 -25.12 15.28 -14.46
N ALA A 321 -25.25 14.80 -13.23
CA ALA A 321 -24.17 14.08 -12.55
C ALA A 321 -23.79 12.80 -13.32
N LYS A 322 -22.51 12.43 -13.26
CA LYS A 322 -21.96 11.21 -13.85
C LYS A 322 -21.29 10.39 -12.76
N VAL A 323 -21.53 9.09 -12.76
CA VAL A 323 -20.85 8.14 -11.87
C VAL A 323 -20.10 7.13 -12.74
N ARG A 324 -18.84 6.86 -12.39
CA ARG A 324 -18.02 5.84 -13.06
C ARG A 324 -17.36 4.98 -12.00
N THR A 325 -17.47 3.67 -12.18
CA THR A 325 -16.88 2.67 -11.29
C THR A 325 -15.83 1.87 -12.05
N SER A 326 -14.66 1.67 -11.46
CA SER A 326 -13.61 0.82 -12.03
C SER A 326 -12.77 0.18 -10.94
N THR A 327 -12.28 -1.04 -11.19
CA THR A 327 -11.20 -1.63 -10.40
C THR A 327 -9.93 -0.79 -10.57
N ASP A 328 -9.35 -0.36 -9.46
CA ASP A 328 -8.17 0.51 -9.42
C ASP A 328 -7.35 0.30 -8.11
N PRO A 329 -6.75 -0.88 -7.92
CA PRO A 329 -6.03 -1.20 -6.68
C PRO A 329 -4.72 -0.41 -6.49
N ALA A 330 -4.17 0.17 -7.56
CA ALA A 330 -2.98 1.03 -7.51
C ALA A 330 -3.31 2.52 -7.26
N TRP A 331 -4.60 2.86 -7.22
CA TRP A 331 -5.13 4.22 -7.14
C TRP A 331 -4.63 5.14 -8.27
N GLU A 332 -4.57 4.62 -9.50
CA GLU A 332 -4.14 5.37 -10.68
C GLU A 332 -5.04 6.58 -10.96
N ARG A 333 -6.33 6.52 -10.59
CA ARG A 333 -7.32 7.60 -10.81
C ARG A 333 -7.09 8.85 -9.96
N VAL A 334 -6.24 8.77 -8.93
CA VAL A 334 -5.86 9.90 -8.08
C VAL A 334 -4.35 10.12 -8.04
N ARG A 335 -3.58 9.37 -8.84
CA ARG A 335 -2.12 9.46 -8.84
C ARG A 335 -1.61 10.84 -9.23
N HIS A 336 -2.32 11.55 -10.11
CA HIS A 336 -2.01 12.93 -10.49
C HIS A 336 -2.24 13.95 -9.38
N LEU A 337 -2.86 13.54 -8.27
CA LEU A 337 -3.07 14.34 -7.07
C LEU A 337 -2.07 14.00 -5.96
N ARG A 338 -1.08 13.14 -6.24
CA ARG A 338 0.10 13.01 -5.37
C ARG A 338 0.96 14.26 -5.59
N PRO A 339 1.33 14.99 -4.52
CA PRO A 339 2.07 16.25 -4.64
C PRO A 339 3.41 16.14 -5.36
#